data_AF-A0A6G4TRZ8-F1
#
_entry.id   AF-A0A6G4TRZ8-F1
#
_cell.length_a   1.000
_cell.length_b   1.000
_cell.length_c   1.000
_cell.angle_alpha   90.00
_cell.angle_beta   90.00
_cell.angle_gamma   90.00
#
_symmetry.space_group_name_H-M   'P 1'
#
loop_
_entity.id
_entity.type
_entity.pdbx_description
1 polymer ?
#
loop_
_entity_poly.entity_id
_entity_poly.type
_entity_poly.pdbx_seq_one_letter_code
_entity_poly.pdbx_strand_id
1 'polypeptide(L)'
;MSLPEPSPADIDAAEAITSRHGCTAAAQTDGAAEVAAALGVLRWMDTGEDVPDTVVLAAHDLLYASAARHHDGGCMCRLAEVLVGRGVVPEPWDYEGRWWLWWPKSGRGPCRDCGKKRSLTRYSARFGKDYRYLCARCRAVEREQDAQQAAQSWTLLSESSQAIDHGDHDRLPSPAGTAAPTGPLEAAPANRPNSPTDGEWGGYVERLHELLAPLEWAGFKLPEEWDSDFDPRVGALLFSELWRGNGCLVAEYWPHEAALELQPFDDVTGDWPDSFSLLDDAIKLAVRAPGQEAVTAVARAAGEAGLLDATHVRVADSAPEEAKQEFAFGRIRRIFEPAADFRQLPLTELLREVSDSEWLSAYLDWVVGIAGRDVAPDIVPDAAALGVAAWCWRNNTAVEEHHLATDVLMARVNIAVTRITQEHVCLAEGINWDAIRSALTDPQWSLPDGTPIHSLFGPGWSEVASTVTDELTRWQQIEYEVLGPVTTLILMTIGGSTSYTDSWWGQGRWRSICRRVIEDATAGGAALPKPYDDRGSAALLTDLENPDRLPNQVLDWLIDIPETDADGPRGLRMHPATRPQLRYWDPFWLNEHHP
;
A
#
# COMPACT_ATOMS: atom_id res chain seq x y z
N MET A 1 -12.19 23.02 -32.41
CA MET A 1 -13.62 23.27 -32.74
C MET A 1 -14.32 23.51 -31.42
N SER A 2 -15.20 24.50 -31.35
CA SER A 2 -15.92 24.83 -30.11
C SER A 2 -17.13 23.91 -29.93
N LEU A 3 -17.40 23.47 -28.70
CA LEU A 3 -18.63 22.77 -28.37
C LEU A 3 -19.84 23.70 -28.61
N PRO A 4 -21.02 23.14 -28.94
CA PRO A 4 -22.25 23.93 -28.99
C PRO A 4 -22.51 24.65 -27.67
N GLU A 5 -22.96 25.90 -27.73
CA GLU A 5 -23.38 26.61 -26.53
C GLU A 5 -24.61 25.90 -25.92
N PRO A 6 -24.57 25.54 -24.63
CA PRO A 6 -25.71 24.93 -23.96
C PRO A 6 -26.87 25.92 -23.90
N SER A 7 -28.09 25.42 -24.10
CA SER A 7 -29.30 26.24 -23.96
C SER A 7 -29.62 26.46 -22.48
N PRO A 8 -30.44 27.47 -22.13
CA PRO A 8 -30.92 27.63 -20.76
C PRO A 8 -31.56 26.36 -20.17
N ALA A 9 -32.23 25.55 -21.01
CA ALA A 9 -32.83 24.29 -20.57
C ALA A 9 -31.79 23.19 -20.27
N ASP A 10 -30.62 23.21 -20.91
CA ASP A 10 -29.52 22.28 -20.59
C ASP A 10 -28.89 22.65 -19.26
N ILE A 11 -28.73 23.94 -19.00
CA ILE A 11 -28.17 24.47 -17.75
C ILE A 11 -29.10 24.11 -16.59
N ASP A 12 -30.41 24.37 -16.73
CA ASP A 12 -31.41 24.01 -15.71
C ASP A 12 -31.43 22.48 -15.43
N ALA A 13 -31.30 21.66 -16.48
CA ALA A 13 -31.27 20.20 -16.35
C ALA A 13 -29.96 19.71 -15.71
N ALA A 14 -28.82 20.31 -16.06
CA ALA A 14 -27.53 19.99 -15.47
C ALA A 14 -27.50 20.32 -13.97
N GLU A 15 -27.98 21.51 -13.57
CA GLU A 15 -28.11 21.90 -12.17
C GLU A 15 -29.03 20.95 -11.39
N ALA A 16 -30.11 20.47 -12.02
CA ALA A 16 -31.02 19.50 -11.41
C ALA A 16 -30.42 18.10 -11.25
N ILE A 17 -29.43 17.73 -12.07
CA ILE A 17 -28.72 16.45 -11.99
C ILE A 17 -27.64 16.54 -10.90
N THR A 18 -26.81 17.58 -10.92
CA THR A 18 -25.74 17.78 -9.93
C THR A 18 -26.28 18.01 -8.52
N SER A 19 -27.45 18.64 -8.37
CA SER A 19 -28.07 18.90 -7.05
C SER A 19 -28.72 17.69 -6.37
N ARG A 20 -29.02 16.60 -7.09
CA ARG A 20 -29.69 15.40 -6.50
C ARG A 20 -28.82 14.60 -5.54
N HIS A 21 -27.52 14.88 -5.48
CA HIS A 21 -26.56 14.13 -4.67
C HIS A 21 -26.15 14.82 -3.36
N GLY A 22 -26.92 15.81 -2.89
CA GLY A 22 -26.86 16.26 -1.50
C GLY A 22 -25.67 17.15 -1.13
N CYS A 23 -24.97 17.73 -2.11
CA CYS A 23 -23.89 18.68 -1.89
C CYS A 23 -24.37 20.09 -1.48
N THR A 24 -23.57 20.79 -0.67
CA THR A 24 -23.83 22.16 -0.21
C THR A 24 -23.78 23.17 -1.37
N ALA A 25 -24.37 24.35 -1.18
CA ALA A 25 -24.55 25.36 -2.23
C ALA A 25 -23.25 25.89 -2.89
N ALA A 26 -22.07 25.61 -2.32
CA ALA A 26 -20.77 25.96 -2.92
C ALA A 26 -20.24 24.88 -3.88
N ALA A 27 -20.64 23.62 -3.70
CA ALA A 27 -20.32 22.49 -4.59
C ALA A 27 -21.38 22.29 -5.70
N GLN A 28 -22.44 23.12 -5.73
CA GLN A 28 -23.53 23.02 -6.72
C GLN A 28 -23.14 23.46 -8.14
N THR A 29 -21.98 24.09 -8.32
CA THR A 29 -21.51 24.60 -9.63
C THR A 29 -20.40 23.78 -10.28
N ASP A 30 -19.75 22.85 -9.57
CA ASP A 30 -18.69 22.00 -10.14
C ASP A 30 -19.31 20.93 -11.06
N GLY A 31 -19.00 21.00 -12.35
CA GLY A 31 -19.42 20.02 -13.36
C GLY A 31 -20.74 20.32 -14.09
N ALA A 32 -21.50 21.35 -13.68
CA ALA A 32 -22.78 21.68 -14.31
C ALA A 32 -22.63 22.18 -15.75
N ALA A 33 -21.53 22.88 -16.05
CA ALA A 33 -21.25 23.36 -17.40
C ALA A 33 -20.92 22.20 -18.36
N GLU A 34 -20.20 21.20 -17.87
CA GLU A 34 -19.79 20.01 -18.60
C GLU A 34 -20.98 19.08 -18.86
N VAL A 35 -21.87 18.90 -17.87
CA VAL A 35 -23.16 18.21 -18.06
C VAL A 35 -24.04 18.98 -19.04
N ALA A 36 -24.11 20.32 -18.95
CA ALA A 36 -24.88 21.13 -19.88
C ALA A 36 -24.34 21.05 -21.32
N ALA A 37 -23.01 21.03 -21.50
CA ALA A 37 -22.38 20.84 -22.80
C ALA A 37 -22.67 19.46 -23.40
N ALA A 38 -22.62 18.41 -22.57
CA ALA A 38 -23.01 17.06 -22.97
C ALA A 38 -24.48 16.97 -23.39
N LEU A 39 -25.39 17.55 -22.59
CA LEU A 39 -26.81 17.66 -22.91
C LEU A 39 -27.06 18.45 -24.20
N GLY A 40 -26.31 19.53 -24.42
CA GLY A 40 -26.40 20.33 -25.64
C GLY A 40 -26.04 19.54 -26.89
N VAL A 41 -24.96 18.76 -26.85
CA VAL A 41 -24.56 17.85 -27.93
C VAL A 41 -25.60 16.75 -28.15
N LEU A 42 -26.08 16.12 -27.08
CA LEU A 42 -27.10 15.07 -27.17
C LEU A 42 -28.41 15.61 -27.76
N ARG A 43 -28.83 16.82 -27.37
CA ARG A 43 -30.01 17.47 -27.95
C ARG A 43 -29.84 17.69 -29.45
N TRP A 44 -28.72 18.25 -29.90
CA TRP A 44 -28.49 18.51 -31.33
C TRP A 44 -28.64 17.22 -32.15
N MET A 45 -28.11 16.12 -31.64
CA MET A 45 -28.29 14.81 -32.25
C MET A 45 -29.75 14.34 -32.22
N ASP A 46 -30.46 14.52 -31.11
CA ASP A 46 -31.88 14.15 -30.96
C ASP A 46 -32.81 14.96 -31.88
N THR A 47 -32.41 16.20 -32.22
CA THR A 47 -33.11 17.04 -33.21
C THR A 47 -32.76 16.71 -34.66
N GLY A 48 -31.87 15.74 -34.89
CA GLY A 48 -31.45 15.29 -36.22
C GLY A 48 -30.42 16.21 -36.88
N GLU A 49 -29.73 17.05 -36.11
CA GLU A 49 -28.61 17.84 -36.62
C GLU A 49 -27.37 16.96 -36.79
N ASP A 50 -26.58 17.25 -37.84
CA ASP A 50 -25.35 16.53 -38.13
C ASP A 50 -24.22 17.05 -37.24
N VAL A 51 -23.98 16.36 -36.12
CA VAL A 51 -22.91 16.69 -35.17
C VAL A 51 -21.64 15.92 -35.54
N PRO A 52 -20.49 16.56 -35.82
CA PRO A 52 -19.26 15.86 -36.14
C PRO A 52 -18.77 14.97 -35.00
N ASP A 53 -18.15 13.83 -35.34
CA ASP A 53 -17.64 12.86 -34.36
C ASP A 53 -16.64 13.45 -33.37
N THR A 54 -15.81 14.39 -33.82
CA THR A 54 -14.87 15.12 -32.97
C THR A 54 -15.55 15.99 -31.91
N VAL A 55 -16.79 16.44 -32.17
CA VAL A 55 -17.58 17.24 -31.22
C VAL A 55 -18.26 16.34 -30.19
N VAL A 56 -18.76 15.18 -30.63
CA VAL A 56 -19.30 14.15 -29.72
C VAL A 56 -18.19 13.62 -28.80
N LEU A 57 -17.00 13.35 -29.35
CA LEU A 57 -15.84 12.91 -28.58
C LEU A 57 -15.37 13.99 -27.60
N ALA A 58 -15.29 15.26 -28.04
CA ALA A 58 -14.91 16.35 -27.15
C ALA A 58 -15.90 16.57 -25.99
N ALA A 59 -17.21 16.40 -26.21
CA ALA A 59 -18.19 16.50 -25.14
C ALA A 59 -18.15 15.30 -24.18
N HIS A 60 -17.91 14.10 -24.72
CA HIS A 60 -17.64 12.90 -23.94
C HIS A 60 -16.41 13.10 -23.05
N ASP A 61 -15.29 13.52 -23.62
CA ASP A 61 -14.02 13.69 -22.91
C ASP A 61 -14.10 14.84 -21.89
N LEU A 62 -14.82 15.92 -22.20
CA LEU A 62 -15.05 17.02 -21.27
C LEU A 62 -15.90 16.57 -20.07
N LEU A 63 -17.00 15.83 -20.31
CA LEU A 63 -17.82 15.28 -19.22
C LEU A 63 -17.03 14.26 -18.39
N TYR A 64 -16.23 13.43 -19.06
CA TYR A 64 -15.35 12.43 -18.44
C TYR A 64 -14.24 13.05 -17.59
N ALA A 65 -13.68 14.19 -17.98
CA ALA A 65 -12.68 14.90 -17.17
C ALA A 65 -13.31 15.51 -15.90
N SER A 66 -14.60 15.83 -15.93
CA SER A 66 -15.31 16.47 -14.81
C SER A 66 -15.67 15.51 -13.67
N ALA A 67 -15.79 16.03 -12.44
CA ALA A 67 -16.36 15.30 -11.29
C ALA A 67 -17.82 14.87 -11.53
N ALA A 68 -18.56 15.59 -12.38
CA ALA A 68 -19.97 15.31 -12.66
C ALA A 68 -20.23 14.00 -13.41
N ARG A 69 -19.21 13.35 -13.99
CA ARG A 69 -19.34 12.01 -14.56
C ARG A 69 -19.90 10.96 -13.59
N HIS A 70 -19.60 11.12 -12.30
CA HIS A 70 -20.07 10.23 -11.23
C HIS A 70 -21.50 10.56 -10.79
N HIS A 71 -22.01 11.71 -11.20
CA HIS A 71 -23.35 12.21 -10.90
C HIS A 71 -24.32 12.03 -12.08
N ASP A 72 -23.82 11.95 -13.32
CA ASP A 72 -24.60 11.77 -14.54
C ASP A 72 -24.12 10.61 -15.42
N GLY A 73 -24.42 9.39 -14.99
CA GLY A 73 -24.25 8.20 -15.84
C GLY A 73 -25.12 8.23 -17.10
N GLY A 74 -26.17 9.07 -17.17
CA GLY A 74 -27.12 9.12 -18.26
C GLY A 74 -26.55 9.74 -19.53
N CYS A 75 -26.02 10.96 -19.44
CA CYS A 75 -25.42 11.62 -20.60
C CYS A 75 -24.13 10.93 -21.06
N MET A 76 -23.34 10.46 -20.11
CA MET A 76 -22.11 9.71 -20.37
C MET A 76 -22.40 8.45 -21.22
N CYS A 77 -23.40 7.65 -20.83
CA CYS A 77 -23.86 6.49 -21.59
C CYS A 77 -24.22 6.86 -23.03
N ARG A 78 -25.06 7.88 -23.21
CA ARG A 78 -25.61 8.24 -24.51
C ARG A 78 -24.54 8.74 -25.47
N LEU A 79 -23.59 9.54 -24.99
CA LEU A 79 -22.46 10.00 -25.81
C LEU A 79 -21.58 8.83 -26.24
N ALA A 80 -21.30 7.89 -25.33
CA ALA A 80 -20.54 6.69 -25.63
C ALA A 80 -21.24 5.79 -26.66
N GLU A 81 -22.56 5.56 -26.54
CA GLU A 81 -23.36 4.79 -27.50
C GLU A 81 -23.28 5.36 -28.92
N VAL A 82 -23.25 6.69 -29.04
CA VAL A 82 -23.14 7.37 -30.35
C VAL A 82 -21.74 7.20 -30.94
N LEU A 83 -20.70 7.36 -30.13
CA LEU A 83 -19.32 7.15 -30.57
C LEU A 83 -19.07 5.71 -31.05
N VAL A 84 -19.65 4.73 -30.34
CA VAL A 84 -19.64 3.31 -30.74
C VAL A 84 -20.44 3.10 -32.03
N GLY A 85 -21.70 3.57 -32.08
CA GLY A 85 -22.58 3.38 -33.24
C GLY A 85 -22.06 4.02 -34.53
N ARG A 86 -21.18 5.02 -34.41
CA ARG A 86 -20.51 5.68 -35.53
C ARG A 86 -19.14 5.10 -35.87
N GLY A 87 -18.65 4.11 -35.11
CA GLY A 87 -17.35 3.48 -35.31
C GLY A 87 -16.16 4.40 -35.01
N VAL A 88 -16.40 5.49 -34.25
CA VAL A 88 -15.35 6.39 -33.75
C VAL A 88 -14.57 5.71 -32.64
N VAL A 89 -15.30 4.96 -31.82
CA VAL A 89 -14.78 4.05 -30.80
C VAL A 89 -15.28 2.64 -31.18
N PRO A 90 -14.52 1.55 -30.94
CA PRO A 90 -14.91 0.22 -31.43
C PRO A 90 -16.20 -0.34 -30.78
N GLU A 91 -16.58 -1.60 -31.03
CA GLU A 91 -17.79 -2.17 -30.43
C GLU A 91 -17.52 -2.90 -29.10
N PRO A 92 -18.50 -2.94 -28.16
CA PRO A 92 -18.42 -3.64 -26.86
C PRO A 92 -17.71 -5.00 -26.89
N TRP A 93 -17.98 -5.80 -27.91
CA TRP A 93 -17.45 -7.15 -28.07
C TRP A 93 -16.06 -7.24 -28.73
N ASP A 94 -15.52 -6.16 -29.30
CA ASP A 94 -14.17 -6.13 -29.88
C ASP A 94 -13.06 -6.30 -28.83
N TYR A 95 -13.39 -6.13 -27.55
CA TYR A 95 -12.48 -6.16 -26.40
C TYR A 95 -12.76 -7.28 -25.37
N GLU A 96 -13.68 -8.23 -25.67
CA GLU A 96 -14.06 -9.33 -24.73
C GLU A 96 -14.55 -8.84 -23.34
N GLY A 97 -15.04 -7.60 -23.20
CA GLY A 97 -15.51 -6.99 -21.93
C GLY A 97 -16.86 -6.25 -22.05
N ARG A 98 -17.50 -5.88 -20.93
CA ARG A 98 -18.70 -5.00 -20.92
C ARG A 98 -18.25 -3.55 -20.86
N TRP A 99 -18.46 -2.77 -21.91
CA TRP A 99 -18.16 -1.33 -21.90
C TRP A 99 -19.28 -0.54 -22.57
N TRP A 100 -19.86 0.40 -21.81
CA TRP A 100 -20.86 1.35 -22.32
C TRP A 100 -20.75 2.74 -21.66
N LEU A 101 -19.78 2.95 -20.76
CA LEU A 101 -19.65 4.20 -19.98
C LEU A 101 -18.21 4.76 -19.91
N TRP A 102 -17.18 3.97 -20.27
CA TRP A 102 -15.77 4.30 -20.09
C TRP A 102 -14.93 3.54 -21.14
N TRP A 103 -13.75 4.06 -21.52
CA TRP A 103 -12.73 3.30 -22.27
C TRP A 103 -12.58 1.91 -21.62
N PRO A 104 -12.36 0.82 -22.39
CA PRO A 104 -12.51 -0.54 -21.85
C PRO A 104 -11.69 -0.66 -20.55
N LYS A 105 -12.35 -1.13 -19.48
CA LYS A 105 -11.81 -1.23 -18.10
C LYS A 105 -11.24 -2.61 -17.79
N SER A 106 -11.65 -3.62 -18.54
CA SER A 106 -11.12 -4.97 -18.52
C SER A 106 -11.40 -5.60 -19.88
N GLY A 107 -10.36 -6.09 -20.54
CA GLY A 107 -10.46 -6.59 -21.90
C GLY A 107 -9.13 -6.50 -22.64
N ARG A 108 -8.90 -7.37 -23.62
CA ARG A 108 -7.68 -7.33 -24.43
C ARG A 108 -7.85 -6.34 -25.58
N GLY A 109 -7.03 -5.28 -25.62
CA GLY A 109 -7.04 -4.32 -26.74
C GLY A 109 -5.95 -4.55 -27.79
N PRO A 110 -5.90 -3.75 -28.87
CA PRO A 110 -4.69 -3.60 -29.66
C PRO A 110 -3.68 -2.72 -28.91
N CYS A 111 -2.40 -3.07 -28.98
CA CYS A 111 -1.36 -2.25 -28.38
C CYS A 111 -1.34 -0.85 -29.03
N ARG A 112 -1.37 0.23 -28.23
CA ARG A 112 -1.37 1.63 -28.74
C ARG A 112 -0.21 1.88 -29.70
N ASP A 113 0.99 1.44 -29.33
CA ASP A 113 2.22 1.83 -30.03
C ASP A 113 2.48 0.99 -31.29
N CYS A 114 2.06 -0.28 -31.30
CA CYS A 114 2.39 -1.20 -32.40
C CYS A 114 1.20 -1.92 -33.04
N GLY A 115 -0.02 -1.70 -32.56
CA GLY A 115 -1.25 -2.29 -33.10
C GLY A 115 -1.38 -3.81 -32.90
N LYS A 116 -0.49 -4.46 -32.13
CA LYS A 116 -0.56 -5.91 -31.86
C LYS A 116 -1.91 -6.23 -31.23
N LYS A 117 -2.71 -7.07 -31.92
CA LYS A 117 -4.00 -7.57 -31.40
C LYS A 117 -3.76 -8.39 -30.13
N ARG A 118 -4.59 -8.18 -29.11
CA ARG A 118 -4.55 -8.86 -27.81
C ARG A 118 -3.37 -8.47 -26.90
N SER A 119 -3.09 -7.18 -26.74
CA SER A 119 -2.26 -6.71 -25.61
C SER A 119 -2.92 -7.04 -24.27
N LEU A 120 -2.10 -6.99 -23.21
CA LEU A 120 -2.46 -7.17 -21.80
C LEU A 120 -3.85 -6.58 -21.47
N THR A 121 -4.66 -7.36 -20.74
CA THR A 121 -6.02 -7.02 -20.29
C THR A 121 -6.10 -5.82 -19.34
N ARG A 122 -4.98 -5.44 -18.70
CA ARG A 122 -4.90 -4.39 -17.69
C ARG A 122 -3.74 -3.41 -17.99
N TYR A 123 -4.02 -2.14 -17.74
CA TYR A 123 -3.34 -0.95 -18.28
C TYR A 123 -2.00 -0.65 -17.62
N SER A 124 -1.15 0.16 -18.26
CA SER A 124 -0.04 0.82 -17.57
C SER A 124 -0.50 2.19 -17.10
N ALA A 125 -0.90 2.30 -15.84
CA ALA A 125 -0.99 3.58 -15.16
C ALA A 125 0.42 3.95 -14.69
N ARG A 126 1.06 4.92 -15.35
CA ARG A 126 2.33 5.51 -14.91
C ARG A 126 2.17 7.01 -14.85
N PHE A 127 2.77 7.60 -13.80
CA PHE A 127 2.73 9.03 -13.54
C PHE A 127 3.08 9.84 -14.80
N GLY A 128 2.16 10.70 -15.25
CA GLY A 128 2.36 11.59 -16.39
C GLY A 128 2.23 10.96 -17.78
N LYS A 129 1.63 9.77 -17.92
CA LYS A 129 1.46 9.08 -19.21
C LYS A 129 0.00 8.73 -19.51
N ASP A 130 -0.42 9.02 -20.74
CA ASP A 130 -1.77 8.70 -21.22
C ASP A 130 -2.12 7.21 -21.10
N TYR A 131 -3.37 6.96 -20.75
CA TYR A 131 -4.00 5.64 -20.68
C TYR A 131 -3.84 4.83 -21.97
N ARG A 132 -3.35 3.58 -21.88
CA ARG A 132 -3.10 2.73 -23.05
C ARG A 132 -2.90 1.25 -22.77
N TYR A 133 -3.29 0.41 -23.73
CA TYR A 133 -2.85 -0.98 -23.77
C TYR A 133 -1.45 -1.09 -24.39
N LEU A 134 -0.54 -1.77 -23.70
CA LEU A 134 0.78 -2.10 -24.21
C LEU A 134 0.95 -3.62 -24.27
N CYS A 135 1.48 -4.12 -25.39
CA CYS A 135 1.98 -5.49 -25.42
C CYS A 135 3.30 -5.58 -24.65
N ALA A 136 3.72 -6.79 -24.29
CA ALA A 136 4.96 -7.04 -23.55
C ALA A 136 6.16 -6.27 -24.12
N ARG A 137 6.31 -6.23 -25.46
CA ARG A 137 7.42 -5.51 -26.11
C ARG A 137 7.38 -3.99 -25.91
N CYS A 138 6.23 -3.36 -26.16
CA CYS A 138 6.11 -1.91 -26.01
C CYS A 138 6.25 -1.50 -24.54
N ARG A 139 5.76 -2.34 -23.63
CA ARG A 139 5.94 -2.16 -22.19
C ARG A 139 7.42 -2.25 -21.76
N ALA A 140 8.18 -3.22 -22.31
CA ALA A 140 9.62 -3.31 -22.05
C ALA A 140 10.39 -2.08 -22.57
N VAL A 141 10.04 -1.56 -23.74
CA VAL A 141 10.64 -0.32 -24.28
C VAL A 141 10.33 0.87 -23.38
N GLU A 142 9.08 1.00 -22.96
CA GLU A 142 8.66 2.08 -22.06
C GLU A 142 9.38 2.01 -20.71
N ARG A 143 9.53 0.82 -20.15
CA ARG A 143 10.30 0.56 -18.93
C ARG A 143 11.74 1.04 -19.05
N GLU A 144 12.38 0.81 -20.20
CA GLU A 144 13.74 1.26 -20.48
C GLU A 144 13.82 2.78 -20.64
N GLN A 145 12.88 3.39 -21.35
CA GLN A 145 12.81 4.85 -21.51
C GLN A 145 12.64 5.56 -20.16
N ASP A 146 11.80 5.04 -19.28
CA ASP A 146 11.57 5.65 -17.97
C ASP A 146 12.76 5.48 -17.04
N ALA A 147 13.45 4.34 -17.14
CA ALA A 147 14.72 4.16 -16.43
C ALA A 147 15.77 5.18 -16.90
N GLN A 148 15.83 5.46 -18.21
CA GLN A 148 16.74 6.46 -18.78
C GLN A 148 16.36 7.88 -18.36
N GLN A 149 15.08 8.23 -18.40
CA GLN A 149 14.59 9.54 -17.95
C GLN A 149 14.86 9.76 -16.47
N ALA A 150 14.56 8.78 -15.62
CA ALA A 150 14.87 8.85 -14.20
C ALA A 150 16.37 9.08 -13.96
N ALA A 151 17.24 8.32 -14.64
CA ALA A 151 18.69 8.49 -14.53
C ALA A 151 19.17 9.89 -14.97
N GLN A 152 18.57 10.46 -16.02
CA GLN A 152 18.88 11.81 -16.49
C GLN A 152 18.42 12.88 -15.48
N SER A 153 17.21 12.76 -14.95
CA SER A 153 16.68 13.67 -13.92
C SER A 153 17.54 13.64 -12.66
N TRP A 154 17.97 12.45 -12.21
CA TRP A 154 18.91 12.31 -11.09
C TRP A 154 20.26 12.97 -11.36
N THR A 155 20.79 12.85 -12.58
CA THR A 155 22.05 13.48 -12.97
C THR A 155 21.92 15.00 -12.92
N LEU A 156 20.86 15.56 -13.50
CA LEU A 156 20.60 17.01 -13.49
C LEU A 156 20.40 17.57 -12.08
N LEU A 157 19.70 16.83 -11.20
CA LEU A 157 19.55 17.20 -9.79
C LEU A 157 20.88 17.16 -9.03
N SER A 158 21.73 16.17 -9.31
CA SER A 158 23.06 16.07 -8.71
C SER A 158 24.01 17.18 -9.17
N GLU A 159 23.93 17.58 -10.44
CA GLU A 159 24.71 18.71 -10.99
C GLU A 159 24.20 20.06 -10.44
N SER A 160 22.89 20.19 -10.23
CA SER A 160 22.28 21.38 -9.63
C SER A 160 22.58 21.50 -8.14
N SER A 161 22.65 20.38 -7.42
CA SER A 161 23.11 20.30 -6.02
C SER A 161 24.60 20.64 -5.89
N GLN A 162 25.44 20.22 -6.85
CA GLN A 162 26.86 20.57 -6.89
C GLN A 162 27.13 22.04 -7.26
N ALA A 163 26.16 22.74 -7.87
CA ALA A 163 26.28 24.17 -8.17
C ALA A 163 26.04 25.08 -6.95
N ILE A 164 25.46 24.56 -5.87
CA ILE A 164 25.17 25.32 -4.64
C ILE A 164 26.27 25.17 -3.59
N ASP A 165 27.15 24.16 -3.69
CA ASP A 165 28.16 23.88 -2.67
C ASP A 165 29.59 23.85 -3.25
N HIS A 166 30.23 25.02 -3.21
CA HIS A 166 31.68 25.15 -3.34
C HIS A 166 32.28 25.50 -1.98
N GLY A 167 32.60 24.46 -1.20
CA GLY A 167 33.39 24.54 0.03
C GLY A 167 33.72 23.16 0.64
N ASP A 168 34.73 22.46 0.07
CA ASP A 168 35.59 21.41 0.67
C ASP A 168 35.02 20.45 1.76
N HIS A 169 34.70 19.20 1.40
CA HIS A 169 35.50 17.99 1.73
C HIS A 169 34.83 16.66 1.33
N ASP A 170 35.68 15.79 0.74
CA ASP A 170 35.70 14.33 0.61
C ASP A 170 34.62 13.50 -0.15
N ARG A 171 35.15 12.84 -1.19
CA ARG A 171 34.53 11.93 -2.15
C ARG A 171 34.36 10.50 -1.60
N LEU A 172 33.18 9.92 -1.80
CA LEU A 172 32.97 8.48 -1.92
C LEU A 172 32.74 8.11 -3.41
N PRO A 173 33.00 6.85 -3.83
CA PRO A 173 33.24 6.52 -5.24
C PRO A 173 31.96 6.41 -6.07
N SER A 174 32.01 6.96 -7.29
CA SER A 174 31.02 6.76 -8.35
C SER A 174 30.83 5.27 -8.68
N PRO A 175 29.61 4.83 -9.02
CA PRO A 175 29.41 3.55 -9.67
C PRO A 175 30.03 3.60 -11.08
N ALA A 176 30.84 2.59 -11.39
CA ALA A 176 31.54 2.45 -12.66
C ALA A 176 30.57 2.52 -13.84
N GLY A 177 30.83 3.45 -14.75
CA GLY A 177 30.08 3.65 -15.97
C GLY A 177 30.16 2.43 -16.89
N THR A 178 29.01 1.86 -17.21
CA THR A 178 28.86 0.95 -18.34
C THR A 178 28.54 1.82 -19.55
N ALA A 179 29.47 1.91 -20.50
CA ALA A 179 29.27 2.64 -21.74
C ALA A 179 28.06 2.09 -22.51
N ALA A 180 27.11 2.96 -22.85
CA ALA A 180 25.97 2.64 -23.69
C ALA A 180 26.43 2.33 -25.13
N PRO A 181 25.95 1.26 -25.76
CA PRO A 181 26.15 1.07 -27.19
C PRO A 181 25.11 1.90 -27.95
N THR A 182 25.54 3.03 -28.51
CA THR A 182 24.79 3.78 -29.52
C THR A 182 24.93 3.10 -30.88
N GLY A 183 24.01 2.19 -31.18
CA GLY A 183 23.85 1.60 -32.52
C GLY A 183 22.46 0.98 -32.67
N PRO A 184 21.86 0.98 -33.89
CA PRO A 184 20.59 0.32 -34.12
C PRO A 184 20.71 -1.18 -33.80
N LEU A 185 19.84 -1.67 -32.92
CA LEU A 185 19.71 -3.07 -32.52
C LEU A 185 19.28 -3.96 -33.70
N GLU A 186 20.19 -4.24 -34.62
CA GLU A 186 20.14 -5.43 -35.48
C GLU A 186 21.14 -6.47 -34.95
N ALA A 187 20.73 -7.18 -33.89
CA ALA A 187 21.42 -8.37 -33.43
C ALA A 187 20.90 -9.62 -34.15
N ALA A 188 21.82 -10.45 -34.63
CA ALA A 188 21.61 -11.76 -35.25
C ALA A 188 20.82 -12.73 -34.33
N PRO A 189 20.20 -13.81 -34.86
CA PRO A 189 19.17 -14.57 -34.15
C PRO A 189 19.80 -15.56 -33.15
N ALA A 190 20.05 -15.11 -31.93
CA ALA A 190 20.22 -16.00 -30.79
C ALA A 190 18.82 -16.45 -30.32
N ASN A 191 18.60 -17.76 -30.21
CA ASN A 191 17.41 -18.45 -29.70
C ASN A 191 16.24 -17.54 -29.29
N ARG A 192 15.34 -17.26 -30.24
CA ARG A 192 14.05 -16.65 -29.89
C ARG A 192 13.35 -17.60 -28.91
N PRO A 193 12.94 -17.15 -27.72
CA PRO A 193 12.12 -17.99 -26.85
C PRO A 193 10.90 -18.47 -27.64
N ASN A 194 10.55 -19.74 -27.47
CA ASN A 194 9.28 -20.24 -27.96
C ASN A 194 8.17 -19.66 -27.08
N SER A 195 6.95 -19.55 -27.63
CA SER A 195 5.80 -19.19 -26.81
C SER A 195 5.66 -20.20 -25.66
N PRO A 196 5.47 -19.76 -24.41
CA PRO A 196 5.28 -20.66 -23.30
C PRO A 196 4.04 -21.53 -23.52
N THR A 197 4.17 -22.80 -23.15
CA THR A 197 3.08 -23.76 -23.02
C THR A 197 2.22 -23.44 -21.79
N ASP A 198 1.00 -23.99 -21.72
CA ASP A 198 0.11 -23.78 -20.57
C ASP A 198 0.76 -24.22 -19.24
N GLY A 199 1.55 -25.30 -19.26
CA GLY A 199 2.30 -25.76 -18.09
C GLY A 199 3.42 -24.79 -17.68
N GLU A 200 4.08 -24.15 -18.64
CA GLU A 200 5.08 -23.11 -18.35
C GLU A 200 4.43 -21.85 -17.79
N TRP A 201 3.26 -21.45 -18.31
CA TRP A 201 2.47 -20.36 -17.72
C TRP A 201 2.06 -20.66 -16.28
N GLY A 202 1.56 -21.87 -16.01
CA GLY A 202 1.26 -22.32 -14.64
C GLY A 202 2.47 -22.20 -13.71
N GLY A 203 3.63 -22.68 -14.14
CA GLY A 203 4.87 -22.56 -13.36
C GLY A 203 5.32 -21.10 -13.14
N TYR A 204 5.08 -20.19 -14.09
CA TYR A 204 5.37 -18.77 -13.90
C TYR A 204 4.43 -18.12 -12.87
N VAL A 205 3.14 -18.47 -12.87
CA VAL A 205 2.17 -18.00 -11.88
C VAL A 205 2.53 -18.52 -10.49
N GLU A 206 2.79 -19.82 -10.34
CA GLU A 206 3.22 -20.41 -9.07
C GLU A 206 4.46 -19.72 -8.50
N ARG A 207 5.47 -19.48 -9.36
CA ARG A 207 6.68 -18.77 -8.95
C ARG A 207 6.40 -17.32 -8.54
N LEU A 208 5.50 -16.63 -9.22
CA LEU A 208 5.13 -15.26 -8.87
C LEU A 208 4.42 -15.20 -7.52
N HIS A 209 3.50 -16.12 -7.24
CA HIS A 209 2.87 -16.25 -5.93
C HIS A 209 3.90 -16.55 -4.84
N GLU A 210 4.86 -17.45 -5.09
CA GLU A 210 5.96 -17.71 -4.13
C GLU A 210 6.78 -16.44 -3.82
N LEU A 211 7.13 -15.65 -4.84
CA LEU A 211 7.86 -14.39 -4.68
C LEU A 211 7.05 -13.33 -3.92
N LEU A 212 5.74 -13.27 -4.14
CA LEU A 212 4.83 -12.30 -3.53
C LEU A 212 4.18 -12.77 -2.23
N ALA A 213 4.45 -14.00 -1.78
CA ALA A 213 3.93 -14.56 -0.53
C ALA A 213 4.13 -13.64 0.70
N PRO A 214 5.25 -12.90 0.85
CA PRO A 214 5.39 -11.92 1.93
C PRO A 214 4.35 -10.79 1.86
N LEU A 215 4.00 -10.31 0.66
CA LEU A 215 2.95 -9.30 0.47
C LEU A 215 1.56 -9.90 0.72
N GLU A 216 1.31 -11.12 0.25
CA GLU A 216 0.05 -11.82 0.55
C GLU A 216 -0.17 -11.96 2.06
N TRP A 217 0.87 -12.37 2.81
CA TRP A 217 0.84 -12.41 4.27
C TRP A 217 0.58 -11.03 4.88
N ALA A 218 1.17 -9.97 4.31
CA ALA A 218 0.93 -8.59 4.73
C ALA A 218 -0.44 -8.02 4.28
N GLY A 219 -1.36 -8.87 3.81
CA GLY A 219 -2.76 -8.52 3.53
C GLY A 219 -3.06 -8.09 2.09
N PHE A 220 -2.09 -8.22 1.17
CA PHE A 220 -2.34 -7.95 -0.25
C PHE A 220 -3.15 -9.06 -0.90
N LYS A 221 -4.16 -8.69 -1.68
CA LYS A 221 -4.93 -9.65 -2.47
C LYS A 221 -4.18 -9.98 -3.75
N LEU A 222 -3.63 -11.19 -3.83
CA LEU A 222 -3.12 -11.72 -5.08
C LEU A 222 -4.29 -12.12 -6.00
N PRO A 223 -4.24 -11.82 -7.30
CA PRO A 223 -5.30 -12.20 -8.22
C PRO A 223 -5.30 -13.73 -8.46
N GLU A 224 -6.48 -14.30 -8.67
CA GLU A 224 -6.62 -15.70 -9.11
C GLU A 224 -6.09 -15.90 -10.54
N GLU A 225 -6.20 -14.85 -11.37
CA GLU A 225 -5.74 -14.84 -12.75
C GLU A 225 -4.83 -13.63 -13.01
N TRP A 226 -3.63 -13.91 -13.53
CA TRP A 226 -2.68 -12.89 -13.93
C TRP A 226 -2.88 -12.49 -15.38
N ASP A 227 -2.82 -11.19 -15.64
CA ASP A 227 -2.74 -10.72 -17.00
C ASP A 227 -1.40 -11.12 -17.62
N SER A 228 -1.43 -11.66 -18.83
CA SER A 228 -0.26 -12.29 -19.45
C SER A 228 -0.17 -12.05 -20.96
N ASP A 229 1.06 -11.78 -21.40
CA ASP A 229 1.41 -11.62 -22.82
C ASP A 229 2.81 -12.21 -23.10
N PHE A 230 3.01 -12.62 -24.35
CA PHE A 230 4.29 -13.12 -24.84
C PHE A 230 4.71 -12.36 -26.10
N ASP A 231 5.96 -11.93 -26.14
CA ASP A 231 6.59 -11.43 -27.36
C ASP A 231 7.94 -12.16 -27.60
N PRO A 232 8.22 -12.65 -28.82
CA PRO A 232 9.44 -13.39 -29.11
C PRO A 232 10.77 -12.63 -28.89
N ARG A 233 10.75 -11.32 -28.67
CA ARG A 233 11.96 -10.51 -28.41
C ARG A 233 12.20 -10.29 -26.91
N VAL A 234 11.14 -10.11 -26.14
CA VAL A 234 11.24 -9.76 -24.71
C VAL A 234 10.77 -10.88 -23.78
N GLY A 235 10.15 -11.93 -24.32
CA GLY A 235 9.68 -13.09 -23.58
C GLY A 235 8.28 -12.93 -23.01
N ALA A 236 7.99 -13.73 -21.98
CA ALA A 236 6.75 -13.73 -21.23
C ALA A 236 6.71 -12.60 -20.21
N LEU A 237 5.50 -12.11 -19.93
CA LEU A 237 5.19 -11.10 -18.92
C LEU A 237 3.92 -11.52 -18.17
N LEU A 238 3.94 -11.37 -16.85
CA LEU A 238 2.77 -11.43 -15.97
C LEU A 238 2.57 -10.10 -15.27
N PHE A 239 1.31 -9.67 -15.13
CA PHE A 239 0.95 -8.34 -14.68
C PHE A 239 -0.33 -8.34 -13.83
N SER A 240 -0.34 -7.56 -12.74
CA SER A 240 -1.57 -7.17 -12.05
C SER A 240 -1.35 -5.98 -11.12
N GLU A 241 -2.43 -5.28 -10.81
CA GLU A 241 -2.55 -4.44 -9.62
C GLU A 241 -2.73 -5.34 -8.38
N LEU A 242 -2.05 -5.00 -7.29
CA LEU A 242 -2.15 -5.65 -5.99
C LEU A 242 -2.73 -4.66 -4.99
N TRP A 243 -3.87 -5.04 -4.40
CA TRP A 243 -4.63 -4.17 -3.52
C TRP A 243 -4.51 -4.63 -2.06
N ARG A 244 -4.30 -3.66 -1.18
CA ARG A 244 -4.51 -3.79 0.27
C ARG A 244 -5.16 -2.50 0.74
N GLY A 245 -6.33 -2.60 1.35
CA GLY A 245 -7.01 -1.37 1.71
C GLY A 245 -7.60 -0.68 0.48
N ASN A 246 -7.42 0.64 0.46
CA ASN A 246 -7.47 1.46 -0.74
C ASN A 246 -6.07 1.70 -1.34
N GLY A 247 -5.03 1.16 -0.70
CA GLY A 247 -3.68 1.22 -1.22
C GLY A 247 -3.49 0.25 -2.38
N CYS A 248 -2.84 0.71 -3.43
CA CYS A 248 -2.52 -0.10 -4.59
C CYS A 248 -1.06 0.05 -5.01
N LEU A 249 -0.53 -1.03 -5.54
CA LEU A 249 0.71 -1.05 -6.30
C LEU A 249 0.55 -1.96 -7.50
N VAL A 250 1.47 -1.84 -8.43
CA VAL A 250 1.48 -2.61 -9.67
C VAL A 250 2.62 -3.62 -9.65
N ALA A 251 2.32 -4.91 -9.88
CA ALA A 251 3.31 -5.97 -9.97
C ALA A 251 3.51 -6.44 -11.42
N GLU A 252 4.77 -6.43 -11.86
CA GLU A 252 5.20 -6.96 -13.16
C GLU A 252 6.28 -8.02 -12.99
N TYR A 253 6.05 -9.21 -13.52
CA TYR A 253 7.02 -10.30 -13.50
C TYR A 253 7.44 -10.71 -14.90
N TRP A 254 8.76 -10.75 -15.10
CA TRP A 254 9.42 -11.08 -16.36
C TRP A 254 10.22 -12.37 -16.17
N PRO A 255 9.61 -13.57 -16.37
CA PRO A 255 10.27 -14.84 -16.08
C PRO A 255 11.59 -15.05 -16.81
N HIS A 256 11.68 -14.59 -18.06
CA HIS A 256 12.87 -14.77 -18.90
C HIS A 256 14.05 -13.89 -18.47
N GLU A 257 13.77 -12.71 -17.94
CA GLU A 257 14.78 -11.81 -17.37
C GLU A 257 15.08 -12.15 -15.90
N ALA A 258 14.22 -13.00 -15.30
CA ALA A 258 14.13 -13.24 -13.87
C ALA A 258 14.11 -11.91 -13.10
N ALA A 259 13.15 -11.05 -13.47
CA ALA A 259 12.96 -9.74 -12.88
C ALA A 259 11.53 -9.59 -12.37
N LEU A 260 11.38 -9.07 -11.15
CA LEU A 260 10.12 -8.62 -10.56
C LEU A 260 10.21 -7.11 -10.36
N GLU A 261 9.19 -6.39 -10.80
CA GLU A 261 9.07 -4.95 -10.62
C GLU A 261 7.78 -4.64 -9.87
N LEU A 262 7.89 -3.92 -8.75
CA LEU A 262 6.77 -3.34 -8.03
C LEU A 262 6.75 -1.85 -8.33
N GLN A 263 5.62 -1.32 -8.76
CA GLN A 263 5.52 0.04 -9.28
C GLN A 263 4.45 0.84 -8.55
N PRO A 264 4.59 2.16 -8.54
CA PRO A 264 3.50 3.06 -8.19
C PRO A 264 2.24 2.73 -9.00
N PHE A 265 1.12 3.04 -8.38
CA PHE A 265 -0.21 2.96 -8.95
C PHE A 265 -0.74 4.38 -9.10
N ASP A 266 -1.45 4.64 -10.20
CA ASP A 266 -2.05 5.93 -10.47
C ASP A 266 -3.50 5.67 -10.93
N ASP A 267 -4.49 6.22 -10.23
CA ASP A 267 -5.89 6.07 -10.63
C ASP A 267 -6.24 7.09 -11.72
N VAL A 268 -5.59 7.01 -12.86
CA VAL A 268 -5.76 7.97 -13.97
C VAL A 268 -7.23 8.12 -14.40
N THR A 269 -8.06 7.10 -14.18
CA THR A 269 -9.49 7.09 -14.49
C THR A 269 -10.38 7.77 -13.44
N GLY A 270 -9.88 7.95 -12.21
CA GLY A 270 -10.70 8.31 -11.05
C GLY A 270 -11.78 7.27 -10.78
N ASP A 271 -11.52 6.00 -11.11
CA ASP A 271 -12.43 4.87 -10.89
C ASP A 271 -12.40 4.40 -9.44
N TRP A 272 -11.29 4.68 -8.78
CA TRP A 272 -10.99 4.35 -7.41
C TRP A 272 -10.63 5.64 -6.68
N PRO A 273 -11.58 6.60 -6.55
CA PRO A 273 -11.28 7.90 -5.97
C PRO A 273 -10.65 7.76 -4.58
N ASP A 274 -11.06 6.78 -3.77
CA ASP A 274 -10.46 6.61 -2.44
C ASP A 274 -9.06 5.97 -2.44
N SER A 275 -8.53 5.62 -3.62
CA SER A 275 -7.25 4.93 -3.76
C SER A 275 -6.04 5.84 -3.70
N PHE A 276 -4.92 5.27 -3.30
CA PHE A 276 -3.63 5.96 -3.25
C PHE A 276 -2.51 4.97 -3.57
N SER A 277 -1.39 5.50 -4.05
CA SER A 277 -0.23 4.66 -4.31
C SER A 277 0.49 4.27 -3.02
N LEU A 278 0.91 3.01 -2.97
CA LEU A 278 1.77 2.50 -1.89
C LEU A 278 3.26 2.69 -2.14
N LEU A 279 3.63 3.19 -3.33
CA LEU A 279 5.02 3.42 -3.74
C LEU A 279 5.12 4.78 -4.43
N ASP A 280 6.17 5.53 -4.11
CA ASP A 280 6.51 6.75 -4.85
C ASP A 280 7.36 6.42 -6.09
N ASP A 281 8.21 5.39 -5.95
CA ASP A 281 9.17 4.93 -6.96
C ASP A 281 9.04 3.42 -7.24
N ALA A 282 9.44 3.01 -8.44
CA ALA A 282 9.48 1.60 -8.81
C ALA A 282 10.63 0.86 -8.12
N ILE A 283 10.34 -0.34 -7.61
CA ILE A 283 11.29 -1.28 -7.02
C ILE A 283 11.57 -2.39 -8.02
N LYS A 284 12.82 -2.48 -8.49
CA LYS A 284 13.26 -3.51 -9.44
C LYS A 284 14.12 -4.56 -8.74
N LEU A 285 13.73 -5.82 -8.86
CA LEU A 285 14.36 -6.95 -8.18
C LEU A 285 14.80 -8.02 -9.17
N ALA A 286 16.08 -8.38 -9.10
CA ALA A 286 16.58 -9.57 -9.79
C ALA A 286 16.22 -10.82 -8.97
N VAL A 287 15.34 -11.65 -9.51
CA VAL A 287 14.81 -12.88 -8.87
C VAL A 287 15.37 -14.15 -9.53
N ARG A 288 16.63 -14.07 -10.01
CA ARG A 288 17.37 -15.18 -10.63
C ARG A 288 17.64 -16.34 -9.70
N ALA A 289 17.80 -16.06 -8.40
CA ALA A 289 18.04 -17.09 -7.40
C ALA A 289 16.79 -17.97 -7.26
N PRO A 290 16.88 -19.30 -7.41
CA PRO A 290 15.74 -20.17 -7.18
C PRO A 290 15.39 -20.24 -5.69
N GLY A 291 14.12 -20.47 -5.40
CA GLY A 291 13.63 -20.75 -4.04
C GLY A 291 13.71 -19.55 -3.08
N GLN A 292 13.96 -19.86 -1.81
CA GLN A 292 13.80 -18.98 -0.66
C GLN A 292 14.65 -17.70 -0.71
N GLU A 293 15.83 -17.72 -1.33
CA GLU A 293 16.71 -16.55 -1.38
C GLU A 293 16.07 -15.36 -2.11
N ALA A 294 15.39 -15.62 -3.22
CA ALA A 294 14.68 -14.57 -3.94
C ALA A 294 13.45 -14.08 -3.16
N VAL A 295 12.73 -14.97 -2.49
CA VAL A 295 11.60 -14.60 -1.62
C VAL A 295 12.09 -13.68 -0.49
N THR A 296 13.21 -14.02 0.15
CA THR A 296 13.83 -13.16 1.18
C THR A 296 14.29 -11.82 0.60
N ALA A 297 14.81 -11.79 -0.62
CA ALA A 297 15.18 -10.53 -1.28
C ALA A 297 13.96 -9.64 -1.56
N VAL A 298 12.84 -10.23 -2.00
CA VAL A 298 11.55 -9.53 -2.18
C VAL A 298 11.03 -9.02 -0.85
N ALA A 299 10.96 -9.88 0.19
CA ALA A 299 10.53 -9.49 1.52
C ALA A 299 11.36 -8.33 2.08
N ARG A 300 12.68 -8.36 1.90
CA ARG A 300 13.56 -7.27 2.34
C ARG A 300 13.26 -5.95 1.63
N ALA A 301 13.07 -5.98 0.32
CA ALA A 301 12.78 -4.78 -0.46
C ALA A 301 11.37 -4.23 -0.18
N ALA A 302 10.37 -5.12 -0.07
CA ALA A 302 9.01 -4.77 0.31
C ALA A 302 8.96 -4.18 1.74
N GLY A 303 9.69 -4.79 2.67
CA GLY A 303 9.85 -4.30 4.03
C GLY A 303 10.46 -2.90 4.01
N GLU A 304 11.59 -2.68 3.34
CA GLU A 304 12.21 -1.34 3.24
C GLU A 304 11.29 -0.27 2.64
N ALA A 305 10.40 -0.64 1.72
CA ALA A 305 9.38 0.23 1.14
C ALA A 305 8.11 0.40 1.99
N GLY A 306 8.08 -0.19 3.19
CA GLY A 306 6.93 -0.14 4.11
C GLY A 306 5.72 -0.97 3.67
N LEU A 307 5.85 -1.82 2.65
CA LEU A 307 4.75 -2.63 2.15
C LEU A 307 4.37 -3.76 3.11
N LEU A 308 5.29 -4.20 3.98
CA LEU A 308 5.01 -5.27 4.95
C LEU A 308 4.41 -4.76 6.27
N ASP A 309 4.34 -3.45 6.47
CA ASP A 309 3.70 -2.84 7.64
C ASP A 309 2.28 -2.35 7.30
N ALA A 310 1.51 -2.01 8.33
CA ALA A 310 0.27 -1.27 8.12
C ALA A 310 0.57 0.07 7.44
N THR A 311 -0.28 0.45 6.50
CA THR A 311 -0.08 1.65 5.73
C THR A 311 -0.35 2.88 6.59
N HIS A 312 0.56 3.86 6.59
CA HIS A 312 0.25 5.18 7.13
C HIS A 312 -0.13 6.11 5.99
N VAL A 313 -1.31 6.71 6.06
CA VAL A 313 -1.87 7.60 5.05
C VAL A 313 -2.44 8.86 5.68
N ARG A 314 -2.17 10.01 5.05
CA ARG A 314 -2.84 11.28 5.35
C ARG A 314 -3.52 11.81 4.11
N VAL A 315 -4.61 12.53 4.33
CA VAL A 315 -5.17 13.38 3.28
C VAL A 315 -4.19 14.53 3.03
N ALA A 316 -3.92 14.85 1.76
CA ALA A 316 -3.08 15.97 1.40
C ALA A 316 -3.61 17.28 1.99
N ASP A 317 -2.71 18.16 2.46
CA ASP A 317 -3.11 19.44 3.07
C ASP A 317 -3.90 20.31 2.08
N SER A 318 -3.58 20.19 0.79
CA SER A 318 -4.25 20.82 -0.36
C SER A 318 -5.67 20.33 -0.62
N ALA A 319 -6.07 19.17 -0.10
CA ALA A 319 -7.39 18.62 -0.39
C ALA A 319 -8.50 19.49 0.23
N PRO A 320 -9.64 19.69 -0.48
CA PRO A 320 -10.82 20.35 0.04
C PRO A 320 -11.34 19.71 1.34
N GLU A 321 -12.04 20.50 2.15
CA GLU A 321 -12.57 20.03 3.44
C GLU A 321 -13.63 18.94 3.25
N GLU A 322 -14.44 19.01 2.19
CA GLU A 322 -15.40 17.95 1.86
C GLU A 322 -14.70 16.62 1.59
N ALA A 323 -13.58 16.63 0.85
CA ALA A 323 -12.79 15.44 0.56
C ALA A 323 -12.14 14.86 1.82
N LYS A 324 -11.68 15.72 2.74
CA LYS A 324 -11.17 15.31 4.07
C LYS A 324 -12.26 14.62 4.89
N GLN A 325 -13.48 15.14 4.86
CA GLN A 325 -14.64 14.54 5.55
C GLN A 325 -15.05 13.21 4.92
N GLU A 326 -15.06 13.11 3.59
CA GLU A 326 -15.35 11.87 2.87
C GLU A 326 -14.32 10.79 3.18
N PHE A 327 -13.02 11.11 3.13
CA PHE A 327 -11.96 10.19 3.51
C PHE A 327 -12.10 9.70 4.95
N ALA A 328 -12.42 10.61 5.89
CA ALA A 328 -12.65 10.25 7.29
C ALA A 328 -13.87 9.33 7.46
N PHE A 329 -14.95 9.58 6.72
CA PHE A 329 -16.14 8.73 6.74
C PHE A 329 -15.86 7.36 6.10
N GLY A 330 -15.13 7.32 4.98
CA GLY A 330 -14.65 6.11 4.34
C GLY A 330 -13.78 5.25 5.27
N ARG A 331 -12.91 5.89 6.07
CA ARG A 331 -12.13 5.20 7.11
C ARG A 331 -13.02 4.55 8.17
N ILE A 332 -14.03 5.26 8.70
CA ILE A 332 -14.97 4.71 9.69
C ILE A 332 -15.74 3.52 9.10
N ARG A 333 -16.27 3.67 7.89
CA ARG A 333 -16.94 2.58 7.18
C ARG A 333 -16.03 1.37 7.05
N ARG A 334 -14.80 1.56 6.61
CA ARG A 334 -13.88 0.44 6.40
C ARG A 334 -13.54 -0.33 7.68
N ILE A 335 -13.51 0.37 8.83
CA ILE A 335 -13.33 -0.27 10.14
C ILE A 335 -14.60 -1.06 10.51
N PHE A 336 -15.79 -0.46 10.40
CA PHE A 336 -16.99 -0.97 11.07
C PHE A 336 -18.05 -1.61 10.18
N GLU A 337 -17.99 -1.45 8.86
CA GLU A 337 -18.88 -2.13 7.91
C GLU A 337 -18.75 -3.67 8.01
N PRO A 338 -17.56 -4.27 8.19
CA PRO A 338 -17.45 -5.70 8.47
C PRO A 338 -18.13 -6.14 9.78
N ALA A 339 -18.08 -5.33 10.83
CA ALA A 339 -18.81 -5.58 12.07
C ALA A 339 -20.33 -5.49 11.87
N ALA A 340 -20.77 -4.52 11.06
CA ALA A 340 -22.18 -4.30 10.76
C ALA A 340 -22.75 -5.50 9.98
N ASP A 341 -22.00 -5.99 9.00
CA ASP A 341 -22.29 -7.20 8.24
C ASP A 341 -22.32 -8.45 9.14
N PHE A 342 -21.32 -8.60 10.02
CA PHE A 342 -21.24 -9.72 10.97
C PHE A 342 -22.46 -9.76 11.91
N ARG A 343 -22.85 -8.60 12.46
CA ARG A 343 -24.00 -8.46 13.36
C ARG A 343 -25.33 -8.40 12.63
N GLN A 344 -25.33 -8.22 11.31
CA GLN A 344 -26.50 -7.96 10.48
C GLN A 344 -27.29 -6.73 10.95
N LEU A 345 -26.58 -5.66 11.32
CA LEU A 345 -27.15 -4.40 11.79
C LEU A 345 -26.82 -3.26 10.80
N PRO A 346 -27.67 -2.23 10.68
CA PRO A 346 -27.29 -1.00 10.00
C PRO A 346 -26.03 -0.41 10.65
N LEU A 347 -25.10 0.10 9.83
CA LEU A 347 -23.85 0.69 10.32
C LEU A 347 -24.08 1.77 11.39
N THR A 348 -25.10 2.61 11.23
CA THR A 348 -25.46 3.65 12.21
C THR A 348 -25.85 3.09 13.58
N GLU A 349 -26.50 1.93 13.62
CA GLU A 349 -26.89 1.28 14.87
C GLU A 349 -25.69 0.64 15.55
N LEU A 350 -24.82 -0.03 14.77
CA LEU A 350 -23.55 -0.55 15.28
C LEU A 350 -22.68 0.57 15.87
N LEU A 351 -22.49 1.68 15.14
CA LEU A 351 -21.66 2.80 15.61
C LEU A 351 -22.19 3.40 16.93
N ARG A 352 -23.51 3.36 17.15
CA ARG A 352 -24.11 3.72 18.44
C ARG A 352 -23.76 2.71 19.53
N GLU A 353 -23.88 1.41 19.29
CA GLU A 353 -23.48 0.36 20.26
C GLU A 353 -21.99 0.49 20.63
N VAL A 354 -21.13 0.75 19.64
CA VAL A 354 -19.70 0.99 19.82
C VAL A 354 -19.45 2.22 20.70
N SER A 355 -20.19 3.31 20.47
CA SER A 355 -20.06 4.55 21.24
C SER A 355 -20.60 4.43 22.67
N ASP A 356 -21.61 3.59 22.88
CA ASP A 356 -22.22 3.34 24.19
C ASP A 356 -21.33 2.46 25.10
N SER A 357 -20.36 1.73 24.51
CA SER A 357 -19.34 0.98 25.24
C SER A 357 -18.22 1.89 25.71
N GLU A 358 -18.19 2.25 27.00
CA GLU A 358 -17.18 3.14 27.60
C GLU A 358 -15.75 2.68 27.31
N TRP A 359 -15.47 1.38 27.47
CA TRP A 359 -14.14 0.83 27.24
C TRP A 359 -13.74 0.88 25.76
N LEU A 360 -14.64 0.49 24.85
CA LEU A 360 -14.32 0.47 23.42
C LEU A 360 -14.19 1.88 22.87
N SER A 361 -15.06 2.79 23.31
CA SER A 361 -14.99 4.22 22.99
C SER A 361 -13.65 4.82 23.43
N ALA A 362 -13.18 4.53 24.64
CA ALA A 362 -11.87 4.97 25.11
C ALA A 362 -10.71 4.43 24.25
N TYR A 363 -10.77 3.16 23.83
CA TYR A 363 -9.79 2.58 22.92
C TYR A 363 -9.82 3.29 21.55
N LEU A 364 -11.00 3.52 20.99
CA LEU A 364 -11.16 4.17 19.69
C LEU A 364 -10.67 5.62 19.72
N ASP A 365 -11.02 6.38 20.75
CA ASP A 365 -10.59 7.77 20.89
C ASP A 365 -9.07 7.87 20.98
N TRP A 366 -8.44 7.07 21.83
CA TRP A 366 -7.00 7.15 22.05
C TRP A 366 -6.20 6.44 20.96
N VAL A 367 -6.45 5.15 20.75
CA VAL A 367 -5.62 4.32 19.86
C VAL A 367 -5.92 4.61 18.40
N VAL A 368 -7.20 4.69 18.01
CA VAL A 368 -7.58 4.90 16.60
C VAL A 368 -7.63 6.38 16.23
N GLY A 369 -8.07 7.25 17.15
CA GLY A 369 -8.31 8.67 16.93
C GLY A 369 -7.06 9.56 17.13
N ILE A 370 -6.16 9.19 18.04
CA ILE A 370 -4.97 10.00 18.35
C ILE A 370 -3.70 9.28 17.89
N ALA A 371 -3.40 8.10 18.45
CA ALA A 371 -2.10 7.44 18.29
C ALA A 371 -1.94 6.77 16.90
N GLY A 372 -3.02 6.24 16.35
CA GLY A 372 -3.09 5.55 15.07
C GLY A 372 -3.94 6.28 14.02
N ARG A 373 -4.13 7.60 14.18
CA ARG A 373 -4.98 8.43 13.31
C ARG A 373 -4.63 8.33 11.83
N ASP A 374 -3.33 8.15 11.55
CA ASP A 374 -2.79 8.07 10.20
C ASP A 374 -2.71 6.62 9.71
N VAL A 375 -3.07 5.61 10.51
CA VAL A 375 -3.03 4.21 10.09
C VAL A 375 -4.27 3.90 9.25
N ALA A 376 -4.05 3.41 8.05
CA ALA A 376 -5.11 2.91 7.18
C ALA A 376 -5.77 1.68 7.82
N PRO A 377 -7.10 1.53 7.70
CA PRO A 377 -7.83 0.38 8.23
C PRO A 377 -7.64 -0.87 7.34
N ASP A 378 -6.40 -1.36 7.33
CA ASP A 378 -5.94 -2.57 6.67
C ASP A 378 -5.82 -3.71 7.69
N ILE A 379 -5.70 -4.94 7.19
CA ILE A 379 -5.37 -6.10 8.03
C ILE A 379 -3.93 -6.50 7.72
N VAL A 380 -3.06 -6.41 8.72
CA VAL A 380 -1.68 -6.88 8.66
C VAL A 380 -1.43 -7.77 9.88
N PRO A 381 -1.34 -9.11 9.71
CA PRO A 381 -1.27 -10.06 10.83
C PRO A 381 -0.15 -9.77 11.82
N ASP A 382 1.03 -9.43 11.31
CA ASP A 382 2.20 -9.13 12.16
C ASP A 382 1.96 -7.87 13.01
N ALA A 383 1.33 -6.85 12.43
CA ALA A 383 0.92 -5.66 13.16
C ALA A 383 -0.23 -5.93 14.13
N ALA A 384 -1.18 -6.80 13.78
CA ALA A 384 -2.25 -7.22 14.70
C ALA A 384 -1.69 -7.96 15.92
N ALA A 385 -0.71 -8.85 15.72
CA ALA A 385 -0.01 -9.52 16.82
C ALA A 385 0.75 -8.53 17.72
N LEU A 386 1.39 -7.52 17.12
CA LEU A 386 1.97 -6.39 17.84
C LEU A 386 0.91 -5.60 18.63
N GLY A 387 -0.28 -5.39 18.06
CA GLY A 387 -1.40 -4.73 18.74
C GLY A 387 -1.88 -5.50 19.97
N VAL A 388 -2.00 -6.82 19.86
CA VAL A 388 -2.31 -7.68 21.02
C VAL A 388 -1.19 -7.59 22.06
N ALA A 389 0.09 -7.63 21.67
CA ALA A 389 1.20 -7.46 22.60
C ALA A 389 1.20 -6.07 23.29
N ALA A 390 0.87 -5.01 22.57
CA ALA A 390 0.84 -3.66 23.13
C ALA A 390 -0.37 -3.42 24.05
N TRP A 391 -1.56 -3.87 23.65
CA TRP A 391 -2.80 -3.47 24.31
C TRP A 391 -3.41 -4.56 25.19
N CYS A 392 -3.19 -5.84 24.89
CA CYS A 392 -3.68 -6.95 25.69
C CYS A 392 -2.65 -7.46 26.71
N TRP A 393 -1.36 -7.24 26.44
CA TRP A 393 -0.29 -7.61 27.37
C TRP A 393 0.25 -6.42 28.16
N ARG A 394 0.55 -5.27 27.53
CA ARG A 394 1.30 -4.18 28.19
C ARG A 394 0.44 -3.06 28.77
N ASN A 395 -0.20 -2.24 27.92
CA ASN A 395 -0.67 -0.89 28.29
C ASN A 395 -1.90 -0.83 29.22
N ASN A 396 -2.70 -1.90 29.28
CA ASN A 396 -3.94 -1.95 30.09
C ASN A 396 -3.89 -3.04 31.19
N THR A 397 -2.68 -3.48 31.55
CA THR A 397 -2.50 -4.59 32.49
C THR A 397 -1.53 -4.22 33.59
N ALA A 398 -1.39 -5.11 34.58
CA ALA A 398 -0.43 -4.94 35.66
C ALA A 398 1.04 -5.06 35.21
N VAL A 399 1.33 -5.34 33.92
CA VAL A 399 2.71 -5.38 33.39
C VAL A 399 3.41 -4.03 33.54
N GLU A 400 2.70 -2.92 33.32
CA GLU A 400 3.26 -1.56 33.51
C GLU A 400 3.49 -1.24 34.99
N GLU A 401 2.63 -1.73 35.88
CA GLU A 401 2.78 -1.52 37.33
C GLU A 401 3.91 -2.37 37.94
N HIS A 402 4.08 -3.59 37.43
CA HIS A 402 5.17 -4.51 37.77
C HIS A 402 6.34 -4.43 36.78
N HIS A 403 6.60 -3.23 36.23
CA HIS A 403 7.62 -2.98 35.20
C HIS A 403 8.94 -3.69 35.51
N LEU A 404 9.50 -4.35 34.49
CA LEU A 404 10.72 -5.14 34.66
C LEU A 404 11.94 -4.26 34.93
N ALA A 405 12.97 -4.87 35.53
CA ALA A 405 14.14 -4.16 36.05
C ALA A 405 14.98 -3.40 35.00
N THR A 406 14.86 -3.74 33.72
CA THR A 406 15.58 -3.07 32.62
C THR A 406 14.73 -3.01 31.36
N ASP A 407 14.94 -1.98 30.55
CA ASP A 407 14.30 -1.83 29.24
C ASP A 407 14.65 -2.99 28.29
N VAL A 408 15.88 -3.53 28.38
CA VAL A 408 16.29 -4.71 27.62
C VAL A 408 15.43 -5.92 27.97
N LEU A 409 15.15 -6.13 29.25
CA LEU A 409 14.32 -7.24 29.70
C LEU A 409 12.86 -7.04 29.30
N MET A 410 12.34 -5.80 29.39
CA MET A 410 11.02 -5.45 28.85
C MET A 410 10.95 -5.74 27.34
N ALA A 411 11.95 -5.31 26.57
CA ALA A 411 12.01 -5.53 25.12
C ALA A 411 12.00 -7.03 24.79
N ARG A 412 12.77 -7.86 25.51
CA ARG A 412 12.77 -9.32 25.31
C ARG A 412 11.41 -9.95 25.58
N VAL A 413 10.75 -9.55 26.67
CA VAL A 413 9.42 -10.09 26.99
C VAL A 413 8.42 -9.64 25.93
N ASN A 414 8.45 -8.39 25.48
CA ASN A 414 7.59 -7.92 24.39
C ASN A 414 7.86 -8.66 23.07
N ILE A 415 9.12 -8.97 22.73
CA ILE A 415 9.47 -9.83 21.57
C ILE A 415 8.87 -11.23 21.74
N ALA A 416 9.02 -11.84 22.92
CA ALA A 416 8.49 -13.18 23.19
C ALA A 416 6.96 -13.22 23.11
N VAL A 417 6.27 -12.22 23.68
CA VAL A 417 4.81 -12.04 23.62
C VAL A 417 4.35 -11.86 22.18
N THR A 418 5.02 -11.00 21.40
CA THR A 418 4.68 -10.76 20.00
C THR A 418 4.85 -12.04 19.19
N ARG A 419 5.96 -12.75 19.37
CA ARG A 419 6.26 -13.99 18.64
C ARG A 419 5.23 -15.08 18.90
N ILE A 420 4.87 -15.32 20.16
CA ILE A 420 3.87 -16.35 20.50
C ILE A 420 2.46 -15.95 20.03
N THR A 421 2.18 -14.65 19.98
CA THR A 421 0.91 -14.14 19.44
C THR A 421 0.83 -14.31 17.92
N GLN A 422 1.92 -14.08 17.19
CA GLN A 422 1.98 -14.27 15.72
C GLN A 422 1.60 -15.70 15.30
N GLU A 423 1.88 -16.71 16.13
CA GLU A 423 1.49 -18.11 15.87
C GLU A 423 -0.05 -18.34 15.93
N HIS A 424 -0.80 -17.34 16.39
CA HIS A 424 -2.23 -17.43 16.68
C HIS A 424 -3.06 -16.32 16.02
N VAL A 425 -2.46 -15.55 15.11
CA VAL A 425 -3.13 -14.55 14.29
C VAL A 425 -3.11 -15.00 12.83
N CYS A 426 -4.28 -15.08 12.20
CA CYS A 426 -4.44 -15.54 10.83
C CYS A 426 -5.39 -14.62 10.06
N LEU A 427 -5.05 -14.28 8.81
CA LEU A 427 -5.91 -13.48 7.93
C LEU A 427 -7.30 -14.08 7.73
N ALA A 428 -7.38 -15.41 7.62
CA ALA A 428 -8.63 -16.10 7.31
C ALA A 428 -9.48 -16.41 8.55
N GLU A 429 -8.84 -16.77 9.67
CA GLU A 429 -9.52 -17.27 10.87
C GLU A 429 -9.69 -16.20 11.95
N GLY A 430 -8.96 -15.09 11.89
CA GLY A 430 -8.96 -14.07 12.94
C GLY A 430 -7.89 -14.31 14.00
N ILE A 431 -8.19 -13.91 15.23
CA ILE A 431 -7.30 -14.01 16.38
C ILE A 431 -7.77 -15.18 17.26
N ASN A 432 -6.89 -16.16 17.49
CA ASN A 432 -7.19 -17.25 18.42
C ASN A 432 -6.92 -16.82 19.86
N TRP A 433 -7.88 -16.10 20.45
CA TRP A 433 -7.80 -15.57 21.81
C TRP A 433 -7.54 -16.64 22.88
N ASP A 434 -8.15 -17.83 22.73
CA ASP A 434 -7.99 -18.92 23.69
C ASP A 434 -6.56 -19.47 23.67
N ALA A 435 -5.99 -19.67 22.47
CA ALA A 435 -4.62 -20.14 22.32
C ALA A 435 -3.61 -19.11 22.85
N ILE A 436 -3.78 -17.82 22.53
CA ILE A 436 -2.93 -16.74 23.05
C ILE A 436 -2.99 -16.70 24.57
N ARG A 437 -4.19 -16.75 25.17
CA ARG A 437 -4.35 -16.76 26.62
C ARG A 437 -3.67 -17.97 27.25
N SER A 438 -3.89 -19.17 26.71
CA SER A 438 -3.24 -20.38 27.19
C SER A 438 -1.71 -20.30 27.12
N ALA A 439 -1.19 -19.73 26.03
CA ALA A 439 0.25 -19.62 25.80
C ALA A 439 0.91 -18.58 26.72
N LEU A 440 0.31 -17.39 26.87
CA LEU A 440 0.83 -16.31 27.71
C LEU A 440 0.73 -16.60 29.22
N THR A 441 -0.16 -17.50 29.62
CA THR A 441 -0.35 -17.90 31.03
C THR A 441 0.27 -19.24 31.38
N ASP A 442 0.93 -19.93 30.44
CA ASP A 442 1.59 -21.20 30.69
C ASP A 442 2.75 -21.01 31.70
N PRO A 443 2.72 -21.69 32.86
CA PRO A 443 3.80 -21.60 33.85
C PRO A 443 5.16 -22.12 33.34
N GLN A 444 5.17 -22.93 32.27
CA GLN A 444 6.38 -23.44 31.62
C GLN A 444 6.94 -22.49 30.56
N TRP A 445 6.22 -21.43 30.21
CA TRP A 445 6.67 -20.47 29.23
C TRP A 445 7.91 -19.71 29.73
N SER A 446 8.94 -19.70 28.88
CA SER A 446 10.26 -19.17 29.20
C SER A 446 10.85 -18.41 28.02
N LEU A 447 11.72 -17.46 28.35
CA LEU A 447 12.58 -16.79 27.38
C LEU A 447 13.57 -17.79 26.75
N PRO A 448 14.18 -17.48 25.59
CA PRO A 448 15.12 -18.38 24.91
C PRO A 448 16.34 -18.80 25.74
N ASP A 449 16.70 -18.03 26.77
CA ASP A 449 17.78 -18.37 27.71
C ASP A 449 17.34 -19.34 28.82
N GLY A 450 16.08 -19.78 28.81
CA GLY A 450 15.46 -20.69 29.77
C GLY A 450 14.86 -19.98 30.98
N THR A 451 14.92 -18.65 31.06
CA THR A 451 14.35 -17.88 32.17
C THR A 451 12.82 -17.93 32.12
N PRO A 452 12.14 -18.49 33.14
CA PRO A 452 10.68 -18.53 33.17
C PRO A 452 10.09 -17.12 33.30
N ILE A 453 9.10 -16.77 32.46
CA ILE A 453 8.57 -15.40 32.45
C ILE A 453 7.90 -15.04 33.78
N HIS A 454 7.17 -15.98 34.39
CA HIS A 454 6.58 -15.77 35.71
C HIS A 454 7.61 -15.38 36.78
N SER A 455 8.84 -15.87 36.67
CA SER A 455 9.90 -15.56 37.63
C SER A 455 10.41 -14.12 37.51
N LEU A 456 10.26 -13.49 36.33
CA LEU A 456 10.67 -12.11 36.08
C LEU A 456 9.80 -11.11 36.85
N PHE A 457 8.52 -11.42 37.01
CA PHE A 457 7.54 -10.62 37.76
C PHE A 457 7.47 -11.00 39.25
N GLY A 458 8.09 -12.11 39.65
CA GLY A 458 8.14 -12.56 41.04
C GLY A 458 6.74 -12.63 41.68
N PRO A 459 6.52 -12.03 42.86
CA PRO A 459 5.20 -12.01 43.50
C PRO A 459 4.10 -11.32 42.69
N GLY A 460 4.45 -10.42 41.76
CA GLY A 460 3.49 -9.69 40.91
C GLY A 460 2.87 -10.54 39.81
N TRP A 461 3.43 -11.73 39.52
CA TRP A 461 2.98 -12.58 38.41
C TRP A 461 1.49 -12.93 38.45
N SER A 462 0.92 -13.21 39.63
CA SER A 462 -0.49 -13.59 39.71
C SER A 462 -1.42 -12.46 39.25
N GLU A 463 -1.05 -11.21 39.51
CA GLU A 463 -1.82 -10.03 39.11
C GLU A 463 -1.64 -9.75 37.62
N VAL A 464 -0.41 -9.86 37.11
CA VAL A 464 -0.11 -9.80 35.68
C VAL A 464 -0.92 -10.84 34.90
N ALA A 465 -0.86 -12.11 35.30
CA ALA A 465 -1.59 -13.19 34.63
C ALA A 465 -3.11 -12.97 34.68
N SER A 466 -3.65 -12.46 35.79
CA SER A 466 -5.08 -12.15 35.93
C SER A 466 -5.48 -11.02 34.99
N THR A 467 -4.79 -9.88 35.02
CA THR A 467 -5.16 -8.69 34.23
C THR A 467 -4.98 -8.91 32.73
N VAL A 468 -3.94 -9.64 32.30
CA VAL A 468 -3.77 -10.08 30.91
C VAL A 468 -4.92 -11.02 30.49
N THR A 469 -5.30 -11.97 31.35
CA THR A 469 -6.44 -12.86 31.09
C THR A 469 -7.75 -12.07 30.94
N ASP A 470 -7.98 -11.10 31.81
CA ASP A 470 -9.19 -10.26 31.79
C ASP A 470 -9.26 -9.43 30.51
N GLU A 471 -8.14 -8.85 30.07
CA GLU A 471 -8.10 -8.05 28.83
C GLU A 471 -8.27 -8.91 27.57
N LEU A 472 -7.63 -10.08 27.49
CA LEU A 472 -7.84 -11.03 26.39
C LEU A 472 -9.29 -11.53 26.34
N THR A 473 -9.89 -11.81 27.50
CA THR A 473 -11.29 -12.25 27.60
C THR A 473 -12.24 -11.13 27.16
N ARG A 474 -11.94 -9.88 27.52
CA ARG A 474 -12.71 -8.71 27.11
C ARG A 474 -12.67 -8.50 25.60
N TRP A 475 -11.50 -8.57 24.98
CA TRP A 475 -11.37 -8.50 23.52
C TRP A 475 -12.11 -9.64 22.82
N GLN A 476 -11.97 -10.87 23.31
CA GLN A 476 -12.70 -12.03 22.78
C GLN A 476 -14.22 -11.83 22.86
N GLN A 477 -14.72 -11.33 23.99
CA GLN A 477 -16.15 -11.05 24.18
C GLN A 477 -16.64 -9.98 23.20
N ILE A 478 -15.91 -8.88 23.07
CA ILE A 478 -16.30 -7.77 22.18
C ILE A 478 -16.17 -8.15 20.70
N GLU A 479 -15.19 -8.98 20.33
CA GLU A 479 -15.12 -9.58 19.00
C GLU A 479 -16.38 -10.41 18.72
N TYR A 480 -16.75 -11.31 19.62
CA TYR A 480 -17.90 -12.19 19.42
C TYR A 480 -19.24 -11.44 19.45
N GLU A 481 -19.38 -10.47 20.36
CA GLU A 481 -20.65 -9.79 20.62
C GLU A 481 -20.85 -8.58 19.73
N VAL A 482 -19.79 -7.87 19.32
CA VAL A 482 -19.89 -6.54 18.68
C VAL A 482 -19.17 -6.45 17.34
N LEU A 483 -17.88 -6.74 17.31
CA LEU A 483 -17.02 -6.34 16.20
C LEU A 483 -16.89 -7.38 15.07
N GLY A 484 -17.00 -8.66 15.40
CA GLY A 484 -16.59 -9.74 14.52
C GLY A 484 -15.07 -9.78 14.27
N PRO A 485 -14.55 -10.89 13.72
CA PRO A 485 -13.11 -11.14 13.61
C PRO A 485 -12.37 -10.16 12.70
N VAL A 486 -13.01 -9.72 11.60
CA VAL A 486 -12.39 -8.82 10.61
C VAL A 486 -12.14 -7.43 11.20
N THR A 487 -13.15 -6.84 11.86
CA THR A 487 -13.02 -5.53 12.50
C THR A 487 -11.99 -5.59 13.64
N THR A 488 -11.99 -6.66 14.44
CA THR A 488 -11.02 -6.82 15.52
C THR A 488 -9.60 -6.90 14.98
N LEU A 489 -9.36 -7.61 13.87
CA LEU A 489 -8.06 -7.63 13.20
C LEU A 489 -7.63 -6.24 12.71
N ILE A 490 -8.54 -5.44 12.14
CA ILE A 490 -8.27 -4.06 11.72
C ILE A 490 -7.87 -3.21 12.94
N LEU A 491 -8.65 -3.27 14.02
CA LEU A 491 -8.35 -2.51 15.24
C LEU A 491 -7.01 -2.91 15.87
N MET A 492 -6.70 -4.21 15.93
CA MET A 492 -5.40 -4.69 16.41
C MET A 492 -4.26 -4.27 15.48
N THR A 493 -4.47 -4.28 14.16
CA THR A 493 -3.49 -3.77 13.19
C THR A 493 -3.18 -2.29 13.44
N ILE A 494 -4.21 -1.47 13.65
CA ILE A 494 -4.05 -0.05 14.01
C ILE A 494 -3.30 0.07 15.35
N GLY A 495 -3.70 -0.72 16.36
CA GLY A 495 -3.09 -0.73 17.67
C GLY A 495 -1.60 -1.11 17.66
N GLY A 496 -1.19 -2.03 16.80
CA GLY A 496 0.21 -2.41 16.64
C GLY A 496 1.03 -1.50 15.74
N SER A 497 0.40 -0.49 15.13
CA SER A 497 1.03 0.45 14.19
C SER A 497 0.92 1.90 14.69
N THR A 498 0.93 2.08 16.02
CA THR A 498 0.91 3.41 16.62
C THR A 498 2.32 3.93 16.82
N SER A 499 2.46 5.25 17.05
CA SER A 499 3.75 5.84 17.44
C SER A 499 4.41 5.22 18.68
N TYR A 500 3.66 4.47 19.50
CA TYR A 500 4.18 3.75 20.66
C TYR A 500 4.92 2.44 20.28
N THR A 501 4.53 1.83 19.17
CA THR A 501 5.05 0.55 18.69
C THR A 501 6.04 0.71 17.54
N ASP A 502 6.27 1.93 17.03
CA ASP A 502 7.20 2.29 15.92
C ASP A 502 8.63 1.72 16.06
N SER A 503 9.09 1.43 17.27
CA SER A 503 10.43 0.87 17.53
C SER A 503 10.43 -0.60 17.94
N TRP A 504 9.28 -1.27 17.94
CA TRP A 504 9.16 -2.64 18.43
C TRP A 504 9.52 -3.65 17.34
N TRP A 505 10.05 -4.80 17.78
CA TRP A 505 10.23 -5.96 16.93
C TRP A 505 8.89 -6.57 16.55
N GLY A 506 8.78 -7.09 15.34
CA GLY A 506 7.54 -7.67 14.78
C GLY A 506 7.01 -6.87 13.60
N GLN A 507 7.51 -5.65 13.39
CA GLN A 507 7.24 -4.88 12.18
C GLN A 507 7.89 -5.52 10.96
N GLY A 508 7.21 -5.47 9.82
CA GLY A 508 7.73 -5.85 8.52
C GLY A 508 8.96 -5.03 8.11
N ARG A 509 9.10 -3.81 8.62
CA ARG A 509 10.31 -2.96 8.44
C ARG A 509 11.48 -3.26 9.37
N TRP A 510 11.33 -4.12 10.37
CA TRP A 510 12.32 -4.31 11.44
C TRP A 510 13.77 -4.42 10.95
N ARG A 511 14.01 -5.26 9.94
CA ARG A 511 15.36 -5.45 9.35
C ARG A 511 15.93 -4.15 8.76
N SER A 512 15.10 -3.38 8.06
CA SER A 512 15.50 -2.11 7.44
C SER A 512 15.78 -1.03 8.49
N ILE A 513 15.00 -1.00 9.57
CA ILE A 513 15.20 -0.12 10.72
C ILE A 513 16.57 -0.42 11.36
N CYS A 514 16.80 -1.68 11.72
CA CYS A 514 18.08 -2.11 12.31
C CYS A 514 19.26 -1.78 11.42
N ARG A 515 19.14 -1.99 10.10
CA ARG A 515 20.18 -1.65 9.12
C ARG A 515 20.53 -0.17 9.18
N ARG A 516 19.53 0.72 9.10
CA ARG A 516 19.76 2.17 9.17
C ARG A 516 20.38 2.58 10.49
N VAL A 517 19.89 2.08 11.62
CA VAL A 517 20.48 2.35 12.94
C VAL A 517 21.96 1.96 12.99
N ILE A 518 22.31 0.76 12.48
CA ILE A 518 23.69 0.27 12.49
C ILE A 518 24.58 1.04 11.53
N GLU A 519 24.08 1.36 10.34
CA GLU A 519 24.79 2.17 9.34
C GLU A 519 25.09 3.56 9.90
N ASP A 520 24.09 4.25 10.46
CA ASP A 520 24.22 5.59 11.02
C ASP A 520 25.12 5.60 12.27
N ALA A 521 25.01 4.58 13.14
CA ALA A 521 25.90 4.41 14.28
C ALA A 521 27.36 4.22 13.86
N THR A 522 27.60 3.36 12.87
CA THR A 522 28.96 3.08 12.37
C THR A 522 29.54 4.32 11.66
N ALA A 523 28.74 5.03 10.87
CA ALA A 523 29.15 6.28 10.22
C ALA A 523 29.46 7.38 11.25
N GLY A 524 28.70 7.44 12.35
CA GLY A 524 28.96 8.30 13.50
C GLY A 524 30.15 7.87 14.38
N GLY A 525 30.85 6.79 14.03
CA GLY A 525 32.04 6.32 14.74
C GLY A 525 31.75 5.48 15.99
N ALA A 526 30.50 5.10 16.24
CA ALA A 526 30.16 4.21 17.35
C ALA A 526 30.71 2.80 17.09
N ALA A 527 31.41 2.24 18.09
CA ALA A 527 31.87 0.87 18.01
C ALA A 527 30.69 -0.10 18.09
N LEU A 528 30.70 -1.14 17.24
CA LEU A 528 29.72 -2.23 17.32
C LEU A 528 29.88 -2.99 18.65
N PRO A 529 28.79 -3.52 19.23
CA PRO A 529 28.85 -4.24 20.48
C PRO A 529 29.48 -5.62 20.27
N LYS A 530 30.20 -6.13 21.27
CA LYS A 530 30.75 -7.49 21.23
C LYS A 530 29.66 -8.54 21.04
N PRO A 531 29.86 -9.56 20.18
CA PRO A 531 31.08 -9.90 19.43
C PRO A 531 31.12 -9.33 17.98
N TYR A 532 30.32 -8.31 17.69
CA TYR A 532 30.17 -7.75 16.33
C TYR A 532 31.19 -6.68 15.99
N ASP A 533 31.97 -6.22 16.97
CA ASP A 533 33.23 -5.51 16.75
C ASP A 533 34.18 -6.33 15.87
N ASP A 534 34.22 -7.65 16.06
CA ASP A 534 35.03 -8.57 15.24
C ASP A 534 34.26 -9.16 14.05
N ARG A 535 32.97 -9.49 14.23
CA ARG A 535 32.15 -10.16 13.19
C ARG A 535 31.56 -9.21 12.13
N GLY A 536 31.50 -7.91 12.42
CA GLY A 536 30.97 -6.87 11.55
C GLY A 536 29.44 -6.72 11.55
N SER A 537 28.96 -5.63 10.94
CA SER A 537 27.55 -5.22 10.88
C SER A 537 26.65 -6.21 10.15
N ALA A 538 27.15 -6.87 9.11
CA ALA A 538 26.38 -7.86 8.35
C ALA A 538 25.96 -9.05 9.24
N ALA A 539 26.86 -9.54 10.10
CA ALA A 539 26.55 -10.61 11.04
C ALA A 539 25.54 -10.17 12.10
N LEU A 540 25.66 -8.92 12.59
CA LEU A 540 24.69 -8.35 13.54
C LEU A 540 23.29 -8.27 12.90
N LEU A 541 23.19 -7.82 11.65
CA LEU A 541 21.92 -7.72 10.95
C LEU A 541 21.25 -9.08 10.67
N THR A 542 22.03 -10.14 10.47
CA THR A 542 21.47 -11.49 10.37
C THR A 542 20.95 -11.95 11.72
N ASP A 543 21.72 -11.79 12.79
CA ASP A 543 21.33 -12.27 14.12
C ASP A 543 20.14 -11.44 14.69
N LEU A 544 19.96 -10.19 14.25
CA LEU A 544 18.82 -9.32 14.60
C LEU A 544 17.47 -9.73 14.00
N GLU A 545 17.42 -10.75 13.14
CA GLU A 545 16.16 -11.40 12.79
C GLU A 545 15.54 -12.15 13.99
N ASN A 546 16.37 -12.53 14.97
CA ASN A 546 15.95 -13.17 16.21
C ASN A 546 16.56 -12.45 17.43
N PRO A 547 16.13 -11.20 17.70
CA PRO A 547 16.77 -10.35 18.71
C PRO A 547 16.69 -10.91 20.13
N ASP A 548 15.66 -11.70 20.43
CA ASP A 548 15.47 -12.43 21.69
C ASP A 548 16.58 -13.45 21.99
N ARG A 549 17.39 -13.85 21.00
CA ARG A 549 18.55 -14.74 21.17
C ARG A 549 19.88 -14.01 21.34
N LEU A 550 19.89 -12.68 21.13
CA LEU A 550 21.11 -11.89 21.26
C LEU A 550 21.48 -11.71 22.74
N PRO A 551 22.75 -11.41 23.08
CA PRO A 551 23.13 -10.98 24.44
C PRO A 551 22.49 -9.65 24.85
N ASN A 552 22.22 -9.43 26.14
CA ASN A 552 21.61 -8.19 26.65
C ASN A 552 22.36 -6.94 26.21
N GLN A 553 23.69 -6.95 26.27
CA GLN A 553 24.53 -5.80 25.87
C GLN A 553 24.33 -5.39 24.40
N VAL A 554 23.95 -6.33 23.53
CA VAL A 554 23.73 -6.05 22.10
C VAL A 554 22.37 -5.39 21.90
N LEU A 555 21.33 -5.88 22.59
CA LEU A 555 20.02 -5.24 22.58
C LEU A 555 20.05 -3.87 23.24
N ASP A 556 20.77 -3.73 24.36
CA ASP A 556 20.96 -2.46 25.06
C ASP A 556 21.58 -1.41 24.12
N TRP A 557 22.68 -1.78 23.46
CA TRP A 557 23.34 -0.93 22.46
C TRP A 557 22.40 -0.55 21.32
N LEU A 558 21.56 -1.46 20.84
CA LEU A 558 20.63 -1.17 19.74
C LEU A 558 19.49 -0.24 20.16
N ILE A 559 18.98 -0.40 21.39
CA ILE A 559 17.92 0.45 21.94
C ILE A 559 18.46 1.88 22.14
N ASP A 560 19.63 2.00 22.75
CA ASP A 560 20.33 3.25 23.04
C ASP A 560 21.81 3.15 22.66
N ILE A 561 22.17 3.78 21.54
CA ILE A 561 23.57 3.84 21.10
C ILE A 561 24.37 4.64 22.15
N PRO A 562 25.45 4.08 22.71
CA PRO A 562 26.18 4.71 23.80
C PRO A 562 27.00 5.93 23.33
N GLU A 563 27.23 6.87 24.26
CA GLU A 563 28.18 7.98 24.11
C GLU A 563 27.87 8.98 22.98
N THR A 564 26.61 9.05 22.55
CA THR A 564 26.17 10.01 21.52
C THR A 564 25.69 11.30 22.16
N ASP A 565 26.16 12.44 21.66
CA ASP A 565 25.67 13.76 22.02
C ASP A 565 24.24 13.99 21.48
N ALA A 566 23.69 15.19 21.68
CA ALA A 566 22.33 15.51 21.24
C ALA A 566 22.13 15.38 19.71
N ASP A 567 23.21 15.47 18.94
CA ASP A 567 23.21 15.39 17.48
C ASP A 567 23.80 14.07 16.95
N GLY A 568 24.23 13.18 17.84
CA GLY A 568 24.84 11.89 17.49
C GLY A 568 23.84 10.81 17.07
N PRO A 569 24.35 9.65 16.61
CA PRO A 569 23.50 8.57 16.12
C PRO A 569 22.52 8.09 17.19
N ARG A 570 21.30 7.73 16.80
CA ARG A 570 20.25 7.32 17.74
C ARG A 570 20.00 5.82 17.68
N GLY A 571 19.68 5.22 18.81
CA GLY A 571 19.17 3.84 18.84
C GLY A 571 17.67 3.78 18.51
N LEU A 572 17.09 2.57 18.56
CA LEU A 572 15.69 2.31 18.22
C LEU A 572 14.71 3.26 18.92
N ARG A 573 14.99 3.73 20.14
CA ARG A 573 14.06 4.58 20.88
C ARG A 573 13.76 5.90 20.15
N MET A 574 14.77 6.48 19.50
CA MET A 574 14.70 7.86 18.96
C MET A 574 15.15 7.96 17.50
N HIS A 575 15.46 6.84 16.84
CA HIS A 575 15.99 6.87 15.48
C HIS A 575 14.92 7.29 14.47
N PRO A 576 15.17 8.25 13.56
CA PRO A 576 14.18 8.65 12.56
C PRO A 576 13.68 7.50 11.67
N ALA A 577 14.50 6.46 11.45
CA ALA A 577 14.12 5.30 10.65
C ALA A 577 12.99 4.46 11.25
N THR A 578 12.69 4.58 12.54
CA THR A 578 11.57 3.86 13.19
C THR A 578 10.23 4.47 12.81
N ARG A 579 10.21 5.72 12.32
CA ARG A 579 8.97 6.35 11.87
C ARG A 579 8.42 5.64 10.62
N PRO A 580 7.10 5.37 10.58
CA PRO A 580 6.45 4.78 9.43
C PRO A 580 6.59 5.68 8.19
N GLN A 581 6.56 5.07 7.00
CA GLN A 581 6.52 5.83 5.75
C GLN A 581 5.11 6.36 5.58
N LEU A 582 4.98 7.67 5.47
CA LEU A 582 3.71 8.33 5.31
C LEU A 582 3.36 8.47 3.84
N ARG A 583 2.22 7.91 3.45
CA ARG A 583 1.59 8.08 2.14
C ARG A 583 0.59 9.23 2.20
N TYR A 584 0.33 9.81 1.03
CA TYR A 584 -0.65 10.87 0.88
C TYR A 584 -1.75 10.43 -0.07
N TRP A 585 -2.98 10.57 0.38
CA TRP A 585 -4.15 10.55 -0.48
C TRP A 585 -4.38 11.98 -0.95
N ASP A 586 -4.11 12.21 -2.24
CA ASP A 586 -4.41 13.45 -2.93
C ASP A 586 -5.46 13.14 -4.00
N PRO A 587 -6.71 13.62 -3.84
CA PRO A 587 -7.73 13.47 -4.87
C PRO A 587 -7.33 14.33 -6.08
N PHE A 588 -6.50 13.76 -6.96
CA PHE A 588 -5.91 14.48 -8.10
C PHE A 588 -6.96 15.12 -9.02
N TRP A 589 -8.20 14.62 -9.04
CA TRP A 589 -9.32 15.20 -9.79
C TRP A 589 -9.89 16.50 -9.20
N LEU A 590 -9.48 16.94 -8.00
CA LEU A 590 -9.89 18.22 -7.42
C LEU A 590 -8.93 19.37 -7.76
N ASN A 591 -7.70 19.07 -8.20
CA ASN A 591 -6.67 20.09 -8.46
C ASN A 591 -6.76 20.74 -9.86
N GLU A 592 -7.57 20.21 -10.79
CA GLU A 592 -7.78 20.83 -12.12
C GLU A 592 -8.80 21.99 -12.13
N HIS A 593 -9.36 22.38 -10.97
CA HIS A 593 -10.30 23.49 -10.84
C HIS A 593 -9.68 24.87 -10.49
N HIS A 594 -8.36 25.03 -10.66
CA HIS A 594 -7.75 26.36 -10.66
C HIS A 594 -7.24 26.75 -12.06
N PRO A 595 -7.94 27.67 -12.77
CA PRO A 595 -7.44 28.24 -14.03
C PRO A 595 -6.20 29.12 -13.85
#